data_AF-A0A7Y4LV54-F1
#
_entry.id   AF-A0A7Y4LV54-F1
#
_cell.length_a   1.000
_cell.length_b   1.000
_cell.length_c   1.000
_cell.angle_alpha   90.00
_cell.angle_beta   90.00
_cell.angle_gamma   90.00
#
_symmetry.space_group_name_H-M   'P 1'
#
loop_
_entity.id
_entity.type
_entity.pdbx_description
1 polymer ?
#
loop_
_entity_poly.entity_id
_entity_poly.type
_entity_poly.pdbx_seq_one_letter_code
_entity_poly.pdbx_strand_id
1 'polypeptide(L)' 'MNTTPKLADVAPTPEAAALVGETLDNFRHRAREPGFPSSIKIGGVRFYNRRELAAWKRKRDGARNAR' A
#
# COMPACT_ATOMS: atom_id res chain seq x y z
N MET A 1 -17.65 13.16 -5.32
CA MET A 1 -16.37 13.90 -5.32
C MET A 1 -15.36 13.11 -6.15
N ASN A 2 -15.18 13.44 -7.44
CA ASN A 2 -14.17 12.83 -8.31
C ASN A 2 -12.82 13.50 -8.07
N THR A 3 -12.07 13.05 -7.06
CA THR A 3 -10.66 13.43 -6.94
C THR A 3 -9.85 12.37 -7.66
N THR A 4 -9.48 12.63 -8.91
CA THR A 4 -8.42 11.87 -9.58
C THR A 4 -7.20 11.90 -8.67
N PRO A 5 -6.72 10.75 -8.16
CA PRO A 5 -5.56 10.73 -7.28
C PRO A 5 -4.38 11.34 -8.04
N LYS A 6 -3.73 12.36 -7.46
CA LYS A 6 -2.53 12.92 -8.05
C LYS A 6 -1.45 11.85 -8.01
N LEU A 7 -0.55 11.84 -8.99
CA LEU A 7 0.60 10.92 -9.00
C LEU A 7 1.42 11.02 -7.71
N ALA A 8 1.46 12.19 -7.07
CA ALA A 8 2.14 12.40 -5.78
C ALA A 8 1.51 11.65 -4.59
N ASP A 9 0.22 11.29 -4.69
CA ASP A 9 -0.52 10.59 -3.63
C ASP A 9 -0.42 9.07 -3.75
N VAL A 10 0.15 8.58 -4.84
CA VAL A 10 0.28 7.15 -5.12
C VAL A 10 1.75 6.73 -5.27
N ALA A 11 2.06 5.50 -4.88
CA ALA A 11 3.39 4.91 -5.00
C ALA A 11 3.31 3.64 -5.86
N PRO A 12 4.23 3.42 -6.81
CA PRO A 12 4.32 2.14 -7.52
C PRO A 12 4.72 1.03 -6.55
N THR A 13 4.41 -0.23 -6.87
CA THR A 13 4.68 -1.41 -6.01
C THR A 13 6.06 -1.42 -5.31
N PRO A 14 7.22 -1.21 -5.98
CA PRO A 14 8.51 -1.21 -5.30
C PRO A 14 8.67 -0.10 -4.26
N GLU A 15 8.18 1.10 -4.55
CA GLU A 15 8.20 2.22 -3.61
C GLU A 15 7.22 1.99 -2.46
N ALA A 16 6.03 1.47 -2.76
CA ALA A 16 5.03 1.10 -1.77
C ALA A 16 5.57 0.07 -0.75
N ALA A 17 6.34 -0.92 -1.21
CA ALA A 17 7.01 -1.89 -0.34
C ALA A 17 8.02 -1.22 0.60
N ALA A 18 8.85 -0.31 0.08
CA ALA A 18 9.81 0.45 0.87
C ALA A 18 9.10 1.34 1.93
N LEU A 19 7.99 2.00 1.57
CA LEU A 19 7.22 2.85 2.48
C LEU A 19 6.67 2.10 3.71
N VAL A 20 6.31 0.84 3.55
CA VAL A 20 5.79 0.01 4.65
C VAL A 20 6.87 -0.83 5.35
N GLY A 21 8.13 -0.71 4.93
CA GLY A 21 9.27 -1.43 5.49
C GLY A 21 9.25 -2.92 5.18
N GLU A 22 8.71 -3.33 4.03
CA GLU A 22 8.63 -4.74 3.61
C GLU A 22 9.49 -4.99 2.38
N THR A 23 9.97 -6.23 2.23
CA THR A 23 10.55 -6.70 0.96
C THR A 23 9.48 -6.73 -0.13
N LEU A 24 9.88 -6.57 -1.39
CA LEU A 24 8.96 -6.59 -2.54
C LEU A 24 8.13 -7.88 -2.63
N ASP A 25 8.71 -9.03 -2.32
CA ASP A 25 8.04 -10.33 -2.38
C ASP A 25 6.93 -10.43 -1.32
N ASN A 26 7.27 -10.19 -0.06
CA ASN A 26 6.33 -10.14 1.04
C ASN A 26 5.21 -9.10 0.82
N PHE A 27 5.56 -7.91 0.28
CA PHE A 27 4.54 -6.92 -0.11
C PHE A 27 3.56 -7.47 -1.16
N ARG A 28 4.05 -8.18 -2.18
CA ARG A 28 3.20 -8.81 -3.20
C ARG A 28 2.32 -9.92 -2.63
N HIS A 29 2.84 -10.67 -1.65
CA HIS A 29 2.05 -11.65 -0.92
C HIS A 29 0.92 -10.98 -0.14
N ARG A 30 1.24 -9.96 0.66
CA ARG A 30 0.24 -9.20 1.44
C ARG A 30 -0.79 -8.48 0.59
N ALA A 31 -0.39 -8.03 -0.60
CA ALA A 31 -1.31 -7.41 -1.56
C ALA A 31 -2.41 -8.36 -2.07
N ARG A 32 -2.33 -9.66 -1.76
CA ARG A 32 -3.37 -10.65 -2.03
C ARG A 32 -4.26 -10.94 -0.82
N GLU A 33 -3.90 -10.44 0.36
CA GLU A 33 -4.65 -10.67 1.59
C GLU A 33 -5.88 -9.76 1.68
N PRO A 34 -6.99 -10.25 2.25
CA PRO A 34 -8.16 -9.42 2.49
C PRO A 34 -7.84 -8.28 3.46
N GLY A 35 -8.30 -7.07 3.13
CA GLY A 35 -8.04 -5.87 3.94
C GLY A 35 -6.73 -5.15 3.62
N PHE A 36 -5.99 -5.58 2.60
CA PHE A 36 -4.86 -4.82 2.05
C PHE A 36 -5.35 -3.63 1.20
N PRO A 37 -4.61 -2.50 1.16
CA PRO A 37 -4.95 -1.35 0.32
C PRO A 37 -5.12 -1.71 -1.16
N SER A 38 -6.20 -1.20 -1.76
CA SER A 38 -6.47 -1.41 -3.19
C SER A 38 -5.42 -0.78 -4.08
N SER A 39 -5.12 -1.44 -5.19
CA SER A 39 -4.20 -0.92 -6.22
C SER A 39 -4.96 -0.34 -7.39
N ILE A 40 -4.45 0.75 -7.95
CA ILE A 40 -4.88 1.32 -9.23
C ILE A 40 -3.87 0.91 -10.30
N LYS A 41 -4.33 0.46 -11.47
CA LYS A 41 -3.46 0.05 -12.57
C LYS A 41 -3.38 1.16 -13.61
N ILE A 42 -2.18 1.65 -13.91
CA ILE A 42 -1.92 2.68 -14.94
C ILE A 42 -0.77 2.18 -15.80
N GLY A 43 -0.99 2.01 -17.11
CA GLY A 43 0.07 1.59 -18.04
C GLY A 43 0.75 0.25 -17.69
N GLY A 44 0.03 -0.68 -17.07
CA GLY A 44 0.59 -1.98 -16.63
C GLY A 44 1.23 -1.97 -15.24
N VAL A 45 1.51 -0.79 -14.68
CA VAL A 45 2.08 -0.64 -13.34
C VAL A 45 0.96 -0.52 -12.30
N ARG A 46 1.14 -1.17 -11.14
CA ARG A 46 0.26 -1.04 -9.99
C ARG A 46 0.74 0.09 -9.08
N PHE A 47 -0.19 0.96 -8.74
CA PHE A 47 0.00 2.09 -7.85
C PHE A 47 -0.89 1.93 -6.62
N TYR A 48 -0.39 2.34 -5.48
CA TYR A 48 -1.06 2.23 -4.19
C TYR A 48 -1.14 3.60 -3.55
N ASN A 49 -2.28 3.94 -2.95
CA ASN A 49 -2.43 5.21 -2.25
C ASN A 49 -1.52 5.23 -1.01
N ARG A 50 -0.67 6.25 -0.91
CA ARG A 50 0.29 6.41 0.19
C ARG A 50 -0.41 6.56 1.54
N ARG A 51 -1.55 7.24 1.61
CA ARG A 51 -2.32 7.42 2.86
C ARG A 51 -2.93 6.10 3.34
N GLU A 52 -3.46 5.29 2.42
CA GLU A 52 -4.01 3.97 2.76
C GLU A 52 -2.92 3.01 3.22
N LEU A 53 -1.75 3.00 2.56
CA LEU A 53 -0.58 2.24 3.00
C LEU A 53 -0.12 2.65 4.41
N ALA A 54 -0.06 3.96 4.68
CA ALA A 54 0.32 4.46 6.00
C ALA A 54 -0.71 4.09 7.08
N ALA A 55 -2.01 4.11 6.75
CA ALA A 55 -3.07 3.67 7.66
C ALA A 55 -3.01 2.16 7.92
N TRP A 56 -2.81 1.36 6.87
CA TRP A 56 -2.65 -0.09 6.95
C TRP A 56 -1.42 -0.47 7.79
N LYS A 57 -0.27 0.19 7.55
CA LYS A 57 0.96 -0.01 8.34
C LYS A 57 0.71 0.29 9.82
N ARG A 58 0.06 1.42 10.13
CA ARG A 58 -0.28 1.79 11.52
C ARG A 58 -1.20 0.76 12.18
N LYS A 59 -2.23 0.27 11.47
CA LYS A 59 -3.11 -0.79 11.97
C LYS A 59 -2.36 -2.09 12.23
N ARG A 60 -1.44 -2.47 11.34
CA ARG A 60 -0.57 -3.65 11.48
C ARG A 60 0.37 -3.53 12.68
N ASP A 61 1.08 -2.41 12.82
CA ASP A 61 1.99 -2.15 13.94
C ASP A 61 1.22 -2.09 15.27
N GLY A 62 0.05 -1.44 15.30
CA GLY A 62 -0.82 -1.40 16.47
C GLY A 62 -1.35 -2.78 16.87
N ALA A 63 -1.75 -3.61 15.91
CA ALA A 63 -2.16 -4.99 16.16
C ALA A 63 -0.99 -5.86 16.65
N ARG A 64 0.24 -5.57 16.20
CA ARG A 64 1.46 -6.28 16.63
C ARG A 64 1.91 -5.91 18.05
N ASN A 65 1.61 -4.69 18.50
CA ASN A 65 1.96 -4.21 19.85
C ASN A 65 0.94 -4.61 20.93
N ALA A 66 -0.23 -5.12 20.52
CA ALA A 66 -1.29 -5.58 21.43
C ALA A 66 -1.19 -7.08 21.78
N ARG A 67 -0.08 -7.74 21.42
CA ARG A 67 0.16 -9.18 21.57
C ARG A 67 1.51 -9.42 22.24
#